data_AF-A0A4V6NA21-F1
#
_entry.id   AF-A0A4V6NA21-F1
#
_cell.length_a   1.000
_cell.length_b   1.000
_cell.length_c   1.000
_cell.angle_alpha   90.00
_cell.angle_beta   90.00
_cell.angle_gamma   90.00
#
_symmetry.space_group_name_H-M   'P 1'
#
loop_
_entity.id
_entity.type
_entity.pdbx_description
1 polymer ?
#
loop_
_entity_poly.entity_id
_entity_poly.type
_entity_poly.pdbx_seq_one_letter_code
_entity_poly.pdbx_strand_id
1 'polypeptide(L)'
;MKKITGRRVFEDENYLVLWSKFLGLDIPLLGSVFVQLKETGAVTRATFREKNYVLALIGEITRLGPTDMGEQLESVFEEFAGAVFARGFLRWRLFFSEMSPAAHALEFVAEDRTH
;
A
#
# COMPACT_ATOMS: atom_id res chain seq x y z
N MET A 1 21.52 10.56 -1.71
CA MET A 1 20.22 9.85 -1.73
C MET A 1 20.38 8.47 -2.34
N LYS A 2 19.95 7.40 -1.65
CA LYS A 2 19.88 6.06 -2.27
C LYS A 2 18.76 6.07 -3.31
N LYS A 3 19.11 5.84 -4.58
CA LYS A 3 18.13 5.75 -5.67
C LYS A 3 17.52 4.35 -5.63
N ILE A 4 16.30 4.23 -5.12
CA ILE A 4 15.57 2.96 -5.11
C ILE A 4 14.86 2.82 -6.45
N THR A 5 15.09 1.71 -7.13
CA THR A 5 14.50 1.40 -8.44
C THR A 5 13.37 0.39 -8.26
N GLY A 6 12.20 0.73 -8.78
CA GLY A 6 10.98 -0.08 -8.64
C GLY A 6 9.85 0.45 -9.50
N ARG A 7 8.78 -0.34 -9.62
CA ARG A 7 7.50 0.11 -10.18
C ARG A 7 6.84 1.02 -9.15
N ARG A 8 6.35 2.18 -9.56
CA ARG A 8 5.53 3.04 -8.70
C ARG A 8 4.15 2.40 -8.56
N VAL A 9 3.73 2.23 -7.31
CA VAL A 9 2.41 1.67 -6.97
C VAL A 9 1.45 2.78 -6.61
N PHE A 10 1.95 3.79 -5.90
CA PHE A 10 1.20 4.95 -5.46
C PHE A 10 2.15 6.13 -5.29
N GLU A 11 1.66 7.34 -5.59
CA GLU A 11 2.40 8.58 -5.44
C GLU A 11 1.41 9.74 -5.22
N ASP A 12 1.52 10.42 -4.08
CA ASP A 12 0.77 11.64 -3.76
C ASP A 12 1.74 12.79 -3.43
N GLU A 13 1.28 13.86 -2.77
CA GLU A 13 2.12 14.98 -2.36
C GLU A 13 3.16 14.62 -1.29
N ASN A 14 2.85 13.66 -0.41
CA ASN A 14 3.59 13.36 0.81
C ASN A 14 4.47 12.09 0.69
N TYR A 15 3.99 11.09 -0.02
CA TYR A 15 4.50 9.73 -0.04
C TYR A 15 4.74 9.22 -1.47
N LEU A 16 5.66 8.28 -1.57
CA LEU A 16 5.89 7.47 -2.75
C LEU A 16 6.02 6.01 -2.34
N VAL A 17 5.17 5.14 -2.89
CA VAL A 17 5.20 3.70 -2.65
C VAL A 17 5.75 3.00 -3.89
N LEU A 18 6.82 2.23 -3.68
CA LEU A 18 7.56 1.52 -4.72
C LEU A 18 7.50 0.02 -4.50
N TRP A 19 7.24 -0.72 -5.57
CA TRP A 19 7.47 -2.16 -5.63
C TRP A 19 8.81 -2.44 -6.30
N SER A 20 9.78 -3.01 -5.58
CA SER A 20 11.04 -3.42 -6.20
C SER A 20 10.84 -4.68 -7.03
N LYS A 21 11.37 -4.68 -8.25
CA LYS A 21 11.42 -5.87 -9.09
C LYS A 21 12.44 -6.86 -8.55
N PHE A 22 12.15 -8.15 -8.59
CA PHE A 22 13.13 -9.20 -8.29
C PHE A 22 13.82 -9.60 -9.60
N LEU A 23 15.11 -9.31 -9.73
CA LEU A 23 15.89 -9.59 -10.95
C LEU A 23 15.24 -9.04 -12.24
N GLY A 24 14.61 -7.87 -12.17
CA GLY A 24 13.92 -7.24 -13.31
C GLY A 24 12.52 -7.79 -13.62
N LEU A 25 12.09 -8.85 -12.94
CA LEU A 25 10.75 -9.42 -13.06
C LEU A 25 9.82 -8.85 -11.98
N ASP A 26 8.59 -8.52 -12.39
CA ASP A 26 7.52 -8.02 -11.50
C ASP A 26 6.81 -9.21 -10.84
N ILE A 27 7.54 -9.91 -9.96
CA ILE A 27 6.99 -11.03 -9.19
C ILE A 27 6.61 -10.51 -7.80
N PRO A 28 5.31 -10.35 -7.48
CA PRO A 28 4.89 -9.71 -6.25
C PRO A 28 5.45 -10.43 -5.01
N LEU A 29 5.42 -11.75 -4.99
CA LEU A 29 5.92 -12.55 -3.87
C LEU A 29 7.43 -12.36 -3.59
N LEU A 30 8.24 -12.01 -4.59
CA LEU A 30 9.69 -11.86 -4.46
C LEU A 30 10.17 -10.40 -4.36
N GLY A 31 9.32 -9.45 -4.74
CA GLY A 31 9.60 -8.02 -4.62
C GLY A 31 9.60 -7.53 -3.17
N SER A 32 9.96 -6.27 -2.96
CA SER A 32 9.84 -5.58 -1.68
C SER A 32 9.07 -4.29 -1.88
N VAL A 33 8.29 -3.90 -0.89
CA VAL A 33 7.61 -2.60 -0.88
C VAL A 33 8.50 -1.61 -0.14
N PHE A 34 8.69 -0.44 -0.72
CA PHE A 34 9.39 0.69 -0.11
C PHE A 34 8.44 1.87 -0.05
N VAL A 35 8.48 2.60 1.05
CA VAL A 35 7.73 3.83 1.24
C VAL A 35 8.74 4.95 1.46
N GLN A 36 8.62 6.01 0.67
CA GLN A 36 9.43 7.21 0.80
C GLN A 36 8.56 8.38 1.27
N LEU A 37 9.03 9.13 2.26
CA LEU A 37 8.47 10.41 2.65
C LEU A 37 9.14 11.50 1.79
N LYS A 38 8.38 12.22 0.97
CA LYS A 38 8.91 13.16 -0.03
C LYS A 38 9.59 14.37 0.62
N GLU A 39 9.00 14.91 1.68
CA GLU A 39 9.51 16.08 2.41
C GLU A 39 10.96 15.89 2.88
N THR A 40 11.25 14.74 3.49
CA THR A 40 12.57 14.46 4.11
C THR A 40 13.47 13.58 3.24
N GLY A 41 12.92 12.95 2.21
CA GLY A 41 13.59 11.92 1.43
C GLY A 41 13.87 10.63 2.22
N ALA A 42 13.31 10.48 3.43
CA ALA A 42 13.45 9.27 4.22
C ALA A 42 12.81 8.09 3.49
N VAL A 43 13.45 6.92 3.53
CA VAL A 43 12.91 5.71 2.91
C VAL A 43 12.89 4.57 3.90
N THR A 44 11.73 3.92 3.97
CA THR A 44 11.46 2.79 4.83
C THR A 44 11.05 1.59 3.98
N ARG A 45 11.73 0.45 4.15
CA ARG A 45 11.33 -0.81 3.53
C ARG A 45 10.21 -1.43 4.34
N ALA A 46 9.10 -1.82 3.71
CA ALA A 46 8.02 -2.56 4.35
C ALA A 46 8.50 -3.92 4.90
N THR A 47 7.97 -4.33 6.05
CA THR A 47 8.20 -5.67 6.59
C THR A 47 7.43 -6.72 5.80
N PHE A 48 7.72 -8.00 6.03
CA PHE A 48 6.98 -9.09 5.39
C PHE A 48 5.48 -9.04 5.71
N ARG A 49 5.11 -8.70 6.96
CA ARG A 49 3.72 -8.55 7.39
C ARG A 49 3.01 -7.43 6.63
N GLU A 50 3.63 -6.25 6.57
CA GLU A 50 3.09 -5.06 5.89
C GLU A 50 2.92 -5.33 4.38
N LYS A 51 3.91 -5.98 3.76
CA LYS A 51 3.83 -6.40 2.36
C LYS A 51 2.66 -7.37 2.12
N ASN A 52 2.51 -8.39 2.97
CA ASN A 52 1.44 -9.37 2.82
C ASN A 52 0.05 -8.75 2.99
N TYR A 53 -0.07 -7.73 3.84
CA TYR A 53 -1.30 -6.96 3.99
C TYR A 53 -1.72 -6.33 2.65
N VAL A 54 -0.80 -5.60 2.00
CA VAL A 54 -1.06 -4.97 0.69
C VAL A 54 -1.37 -6.02 -0.39
N LEU A 55 -0.64 -7.14 -0.42
CA LEU A 55 -0.92 -8.22 -1.35
C LEU A 55 -2.33 -8.81 -1.17
N ALA A 56 -2.73 -9.03 0.08
CA ALA A 56 -4.07 -9.53 0.39
C ALA A 56 -5.14 -8.53 -0.04
N LEU A 57 -4.94 -7.24 0.24
CA LEU A 57 -5.87 -6.18 -0.19
C LEU A 57 -6.07 -6.17 -1.71
N ILE A 58 -4.97 -6.15 -2.48
CA ILE A 58 -5.01 -6.18 -3.94
C ILE A 58 -5.69 -7.46 -4.45
N GLY A 59 -5.41 -8.61 -3.80
CA GLY A 59 -6.03 -9.89 -4.14
C GLY A 59 -7.56 -9.87 -3.94
N GLU A 60 -8.02 -9.31 -2.82
CA GLU A 60 -9.45 -9.18 -2.53
C GLU A 60 -10.16 -8.21 -3.48
N ILE A 61 -9.56 -7.05 -3.76
CA ILE A 61 -10.02 -6.10 -4.78
C ILE A 61 -10.20 -6.81 -6.13
N THR A 62 -9.15 -7.50 -6.59
CA THR A 62 -9.16 -8.20 -7.89
C THR A 62 -10.24 -9.28 -7.92
N ARG A 63 -10.48 -9.96 -6.79
CA ARG A 63 -11.51 -10.99 -6.65
C ARG A 63 -12.93 -10.42 -6.73
N LEU A 64 -13.15 -9.23 -6.18
CA LEU A 64 -14.48 -8.59 -6.15
C LEU A 64 -14.85 -7.96 -7.52
N GLY A 65 -13.88 -7.71 -8.39
CA GLY A 65 -14.06 -7.27 -9.77
C GLY A 65 -13.41 -5.92 -10.04
N PRO A 66 -13.27 -5.53 -11.32
CA PRO A 66 -12.72 -4.22 -11.67
C PRO A 66 -13.69 -3.13 -11.25
N THR A 67 -13.36 -2.41 -10.18
CA THR A 67 -14.04 -1.21 -9.70
C THR A 67 -13.16 -0.01 -10.07
N ASP A 68 -13.75 1.16 -10.31
CA ASP A 68 -12.99 2.39 -10.62
C ASP A 68 -12.38 2.94 -9.32
N MET A 69 -11.35 2.25 -8.82
CA MET A 69 -10.77 2.47 -7.49
C MET A 69 -9.75 3.60 -7.48
N GLY A 70 -10.13 4.81 -7.89
CA GLY A 70 -9.25 5.97 -7.88
C GLY A 70 -8.94 6.45 -6.47
N GLU A 71 -9.84 7.25 -5.91
CA GLU A 71 -9.57 8.04 -4.68
C GLU A 71 -9.43 7.20 -3.40
N GLN A 72 -10.25 6.15 -3.23
CA GLN A 72 -10.20 5.35 -2.00
C GLN A 72 -8.94 4.48 -1.94
N LEU A 73 -8.49 3.95 -3.07
CA LEU A 73 -7.25 3.18 -3.13
C LEU A 73 -6.04 4.08 -2.83
N GLU A 74 -6.07 5.32 -3.32
CA GLU A 74 -5.10 6.36 -2.96
C GLU A 74 -5.09 6.62 -1.45
N SER A 75 -6.26 6.83 -0.84
CA SER A 75 -6.38 7.02 0.61
C SER A 75 -5.81 5.85 1.41
N VAL A 76 -6.10 4.60 1.03
CA VAL A 76 -5.56 3.43 1.73
C VAL A 76 -4.05 3.29 1.54
N PHE A 77 -3.49 3.65 0.38
CA PHE A 77 -2.05 3.66 0.19
C PHE A 77 -1.35 4.80 0.94
N GLU A 78 -1.99 5.96 1.08
CA GLU A 78 -1.52 7.05 1.94
C GLU A 78 -1.49 6.61 3.41
N GLU A 79 -2.58 6.01 3.90
CA GLU A 79 -2.65 5.50 5.27
C GLU A 79 -1.62 4.39 5.52
N PHE A 80 -1.47 3.46 4.57
CA PHE A 80 -0.43 2.44 4.60
C PHE A 80 0.97 3.07 4.69
N ALA A 81 1.27 4.08 3.86
CA ALA A 81 2.55 4.77 3.85
C ALA A 81 2.83 5.46 5.19
N GLY A 82 1.85 6.19 5.70
CA GLY A 82 1.92 6.84 7.01
C GLY A 82 2.09 5.85 8.16
N ALA A 83 1.36 4.73 8.13
CA ALA A 83 1.49 3.65 9.11
C ALA A 83 2.90 3.05 9.11
N VAL A 84 3.47 2.76 7.93
CA VAL A 84 4.82 2.23 7.77
C VAL A 84 5.89 3.15 8.37
N PHE A 85 5.76 4.47 8.24
CA PHE A 85 6.65 5.43 8.89
C PHE A 85 6.40 5.55 10.40
N ALA A 86 5.16 5.31 10.85
CA ALA A 86 4.77 5.33 12.25
C ALA A 86 4.92 3.97 12.96
N ARG A 87 5.84 3.10 12.51
CA ARG A 87 6.10 1.81 13.16
C ARG A 87 6.42 1.97 14.65
N GLY A 88 5.82 1.09 15.46
CA GLY A 88 5.95 1.13 16.92
C GLY A 88 5.00 2.11 17.61
N PHE A 89 4.25 2.92 16.84
CA PHE A 89 3.25 3.85 17.37
C PHE A 89 1.83 3.36 17.13
N LEU A 90 0.86 4.08 17.73
CA LEU A 90 -0.55 3.76 17.66
C LEU A 90 -1.07 3.69 16.21
N ARG A 91 -0.70 4.65 15.35
CA ARG A 91 -1.14 4.72 13.95
C ARG A 91 -0.86 3.43 13.18
N TRP A 92 0.34 2.85 13.34
CA TRP A 92 0.67 1.56 12.74
C TRP A 92 -0.24 0.44 13.25
N ARG A 93 -0.48 0.40 14.58
CA ARG A 93 -1.34 -0.62 15.17
C ARG A 93 -2.75 -0.52 14.65
N LEU A 94 -3.33 0.68 14.64
CA LEU A 94 -4.71 0.90 14.19
C LEU A 94 -4.88 0.42 12.75
N PHE A 95 -4.05 0.91 11.82
CA PHE A 95 -4.12 0.51 10.41
C PHE A 95 -4.03 -1.02 10.20
N PHE A 96 -3.09 -1.70 10.87
CA PHE A 96 -2.88 -3.15 10.68
C PHE A 96 -3.71 -4.05 11.63
N SER A 97 -4.63 -3.49 12.44
CA SER A 97 -5.47 -4.28 13.36
C SER A 97 -6.95 -3.93 13.38
N GLU A 98 -7.34 -2.72 13.03
CA GLU A 98 -8.75 -2.30 13.03
C GLU A 98 -9.53 -2.93 11.89
N MET A 99 -8.90 -3.08 10.72
CA MET A 99 -9.58 -3.63 9.55
C MET A 99 -8.75 -4.70 8.84
N SER A 100 -9.40 -5.82 8.54
CA SER A 100 -8.82 -6.88 7.72
C SER A 100 -8.70 -6.41 6.26
N PRO A 101 -7.74 -6.93 5.47
CA PRO A 101 -7.64 -6.60 4.05
C PRO A 101 -8.94 -6.82 3.26
N ALA A 102 -9.70 -7.87 3.60
CA ALA A 102 -10.98 -8.16 2.96
C ALA A 102 -12.06 -7.12 3.32
N ALA A 103 -12.03 -6.57 4.53
CA ALA A 103 -12.97 -5.55 4.94
C ALA A 103 -12.69 -4.21 4.23
N HIS A 104 -11.42 -3.79 4.14
CA HIS A 104 -11.07 -2.63 3.30
C HIS A 104 -11.45 -2.85 1.83
N ALA A 105 -11.23 -4.06 1.31
CA ALA A 105 -11.63 -4.38 -0.07
C ALA A 105 -13.14 -4.25 -0.31
N LEU A 106 -13.97 -4.60 0.69
CA LEU A 106 -15.42 -4.49 0.61
C LEU A 106 -15.90 -3.04 0.67
N GLU A 107 -15.23 -2.16 1.42
CA GLU A 107 -15.55 -0.72 1.45
C GLU A 107 -15.44 -0.11 0.04
N PHE A 108 -14.38 -0.44 -0.71
CA PHE A 108 -14.24 0.03 -2.10
C PHE A 108 -15.41 -0.37 -3.01
N VAL A 109 -15.93 -1.59 -2.83
CA VAL A 109 -16.96 -2.15 -3.71
C VAL A 109 -18.36 -1.74 -3.29
N ALA A 110 -18.55 -1.40 -2.01
CA ALA A 110 -19.84 -0.94 -1.50
C ALA A 110 -20.18 0.47 -1.97
N GLU A 111 -19.19 1.37 -2.04
CA GLU A 111 -19.40 2.78 -2.41
C GLU A 111 -19.61 2.98 -3.93
N ASP A 112 -19.03 2.13 -4.78
CA ASP A 112 -19.26 2.12 -6.24
C ASP A 112 -20.72 1.79 -6.62
N ARG A 113 -21.49 1.19 -5.70
CA ARG A 113 -22.91 0.87 -5.92
C ARG A 113 -23.87 1.99 -5.50
N THR A 114 -23.36 3.03 -4.87
CA THR A 114 -24.15 4.19 -4.40
C THR A 114 -24.01 5.42 -5.28
N HIS A 115 -23.19 5.36 -6.33
CA HIS A 115 -23.04 6.38 -7.37
C HIS A 115 -23.52 5.87 -8.73
#